data_AF-A0A2V8QPR5-F1
#
_entry.id   AF-A0A2V8QPR5-F1
#
_cell.length_a   1.000
_cell.length_b   1.000
_cell.length_c   1.000
_cell.angle_alpha   90.00
_cell.angle_beta   90.00
_cell.angle_gamma   90.00
#
_symmetry.space_group_name_H-M   'P 1'
#
loop_
_entity.id
_entity.type
_entity.pdbx_description
1 polymer ?
#
loop_
_entity_poly.entity_id
_entity_poly.type
_entity_poly.pdbx_seq_one_letter_code
_entity_poly.pdbx_strand_id
1 'polypeptide(L)'
;SAMEMLCYPPGPGALGGLLNVSVNVSIGAGGISASVGNADAVPRFDVPIVLFFWGPGRIVPVRITSFSVEEQQYSPLLYPTRAKVVLGLKVLNESHLLNAAGDEGKSAIVTLAKACYKFTQAQKEALATANLANSVESIISLLPI
;
A
#
# COMPACT_ATOMS: atom_id res chain seq x y z
N SER A 1 22.29 2.18 -11.14
CA SER A 1 21.53 1.47 -12.19
C SER A 1 20.79 0.20 -11.78
N ALA A 2 21.11 -0.52 -10.70
CA ALA A 2 20.26 -1.66 -10.24
C ALA A 2 19.08 -1.23 -9.35
N MET A 3 19.24 -0.15 -8.58
CA MET A 3 18.18 0.37 -7.70
C MET A 3 17.07 1.11 -8.45
N GLU A 4 17.34 1.66 -9.64
CA GLU A 4 16.33 2.32 -10.48
C GLU A 4 15.38 1.32 -11.14
N MET A 5 15.84 0.09 -11.37
CA MET A 5 15.02 -1.02 -11.87
C MET A 5 13.99 -1.51 -10.84
N LEU A 6 14.14 -1.18 -9.55
CA LEU A 6 13.13 -1.46 -8.54
C LEU A 6 11.94 -0.48 -8.60
N CYS A 7 12.12 0.69 -9.20
CA CYS A 7 11.06 1.68 -9.39
C CYS A 7 10.28 1.48 -10.69
N TYR A 8 10.74 0.60 -11.58
CA TYR A 8 10.09 0.32 -12.85
C TYR A 8 9.37 -1.03 -12.80
N PRO A 9 8.10 -1.10 -13.20
CA PRO A 9 7.43 -2.39 -13.33
C PRO A 9 8.17 -3.25 -14.37
N PRO A 10 8.41 -4.54 -14.11
CA PRO A 10 9.02 -5.44 -15.09
C PRO A 10 8.15 -5.48 -16.34
N GLY A 11 8.69 -5.00 -17.46
CA GLY A 11 8.01 -5.00 -18.74
C GLY A 11 7.89 -6.42 -19.30
N PRO A 12 6.88 -6.70 -20.16
CA PRO A 12 6.69 -8.03 -20.75
C PRO A 12 7.83 -8.32 -21.74
N GLY A 13 8.87 -9.01 -21.29
CA GLY A 13 9.91 -9.54 -22.16
C GLY A 13 9.36 -10.68 -23.01
N ALA A 14 9.77 -10.72 -24.28
CA ALA A 14 9.36 -11.65 -25.34
C ALA A 14 9.56 -13.16 -25.04
N LEU A 15 10.06 -13.53 -23.87
CA LEU A 15 10.33 -14.91 -23.45
C LEU A 15 9.29 -15.47 -22.45
N GLY A 16 8.33 -14.66 -21.98
CA GLY A 16 7.30 -15.11 -21.02
C GLY A 16 6.10 -15.84 -21.66
N GLY A 17 5.90 -15.72 -22.97
CA GLY A 17 4.72 -16.26 -23.66
C GLY A 17 4.72 -17.78 -23.89
N LEU A 18 5.86 -18.46 -23.70
CA LEU A 18 6.00 -19.88 -24.04
C LEU A 18 5.83 -20.84 -22.86
N LEU A 19 5.65 -20.32 -21.64
CA LEU A 19 5.59 -21.14 -20.41
C LEU A 19 4.19 -21.21 -19.76
N ASN A 20 3.17 -20.60 -20.38
CA ASN A 20 1.87 -20.37 -19.71
C ASN A 20 0.75 -21.35 -20.13
N VAL A 21 1.08 -22.61 -20.38
CA VAL A 21 0.09 -23.67 -20.64
C VAL A 21 -0.16 -24.44 -19.35
N SER A 22 -1.34 -24.25 -18.76
CA SER A 22 -1.81 -25.06 -17.64
C SER A 22 -2.80 -26.12 -18.14
N VAL A 23 -2.51 -27.39 -17.85
CA VAL A 23 -3.43 -28.51 -18.13
C VAL A 23 -4.16 -28.86 -16.84
N ASN A 24 -5.48 -28.76 -16.84
CA ASN A 24 -6.30 -29.18 -15.72
C ASN A 24 -6.93 -30.54 -16.02
N VAL A 25 -6.74 -31.52 -15.12
CA VAL A 25 -7.34 -32.86 -15.22
C VAL A 25 -8.28 -33.05 -14.04
N SER A 26 -9.52 -33.39 -14.34
CA SER A 26 -10.54 -33.67 -13.33
C SER A 26 -11.09 -35.09 -13.51
N ILE A 27 -11.32 -35.78 -12.38
CA ILE A 27 -11.84 -37.15 -12.34
C ILE A 27 -13.16 -37.09 -11.58
N GLY A 28 -14.25 -37.50 -12.23
CA GLY A 28 -15.58 -37.57 -11.65
C GLY A 28 -16.29 -38.89 -11.95
N ALA A 29 -17.50 -39.06 -11.42
CA ALA A 29 -18.30 -40.29 -11.56
C ALA A 29 -18.65 -40.67 -13.02
N GLY A 30 -18.42 -39.76 -13.98
CA GLY A 30 -18.63 -39.98 -15.42
C GLY A 30 -17.36 -40.15 -16.26
N GLY A 31 -16.16 -40.27 -15.65
CA GLY A 31 -14.88 -40.48 -16.35
C GLY A 31 -13.84 -39.39 -16.12
N ILE A 32 -12.76 -39.43 -16.92
CA ILE A 32 -11.62 -38.51 -16.84
C ILE A 32 -11.79 -37.42 -17.92
N SER A 33 -11.79 -36.14 -17.53
CA SER A 33 -11.88 -35.00 -18.45
C SER A 33 -10.69 -34.07 -18.28
N ALA A 34 -10.03 -33.72 -19.39
CA ALA A 34 -8.90 -32.80 -19.44
C ALA A 34 -9.27 -31.55 -20.24
N SER A 35 -9.03 -30.36 -19.67
CA SER A 35 -9.18 -29.09 -20.38
C SER A 35 -7.84 -28.36 -20.46
N VAL A 36 -7.52 -27.88 -21.68
CA VAL A 36 -6.39 -27.00 -21.93
C VAL A 36 -6.90 -25.58 -21.80
N GLY A 37 -6.55 -24.93 -20.70
CA GLY A 37 -6.81 -23.51 -20.47
C GLY A 37 -5.57 -22.70 -20.82
N ASN A 38 -5.75 -21.60 -21.55
CA ASN A 38 -4.73 -20.56 -21.60
C ASN A 38 -4.74 -19.92 -20.21
N ALA A 39 -3.69 -20.11 -19.41
CA ALA A 39 -3.58 -19.38 -18.15
C ALA A 39 -3.55 -17.90 -18.52
N ASP A 40 -4.50 -17.12 -18.00
CA ASP A 40 -4.55 -15.68 -18.22
C ASP A 40 -3.18 -15.12 -17.82
N ALA A 41 -2.46 -14.62 -18.82
CA ALA A 41 -1.09 -14.25 -18.69
C ALA A 41 -1.00 -12.95 -17.89
N VAL A 42 -0.21 -13.02 -16.82
CA VAL A 42 0.23 -11.92 -15.97
C VAL A 42 -0.89 -11.40 -15.06
N PRO A 43 -0.84 -11.68 -13.74
CA PRO A 43 -1.73 -11.01 -12.80
C PRO A 43 -1.57 -9.51 -12.98
N ARG A 44 -2.70 -8.84 -13.24
CA ARG A 44 -2.82 -7.38 -13.36
C ARG A 44 -2.01 -6.76 -12.22
N PHE A 45 -1.01 -5.96 -12.57
CA PHE A 45 -0.06 -5.33 -11.65
C PHE A 45 -0.77 -4.81 -10.40
N ASP A 46 -0.73 -5.58 -9.30
CA ASP A 46 -1.24 -5.13 -8.02
C ASP A 46 -0.32 -4.01 -7.56
N VAL A 47 -0.86 -2.81 -7.39
CA VAL A 47 -0.06 -1.66 -6.97
C VAL A 47 0.32 -1.93 -5.51
N PRO A 48 1.62 -2.03 -5.18
CA PRO A 48 2.02 -2.41 -3.83
C PRO A 48 1.50 -1.37 -2.83
N ILE A 49 0.80 -1.84 -1.80
CA ILE A 49 0.29 -1.00 -0.72
C ILE A 49 1.42 -0.77 0.28
N VAL A 50 1.79 0.50 0.48
CA VAL A 50 2.82 0.90 1.45
C VAL A 50 2.15 1.37 2.73
N LEU A 51 2.54 0.78 3.87
CA LEU A 51 2.09 1.21 5.19
C LEU A 51 3.16 2.11 5.83
N PHE A 52 2.75 3.31 6.24
CA PHE A 52 3.59 4.23 6.99
C PHE A 52 3.36 4.05 8.48
N PHE A 53 4.39 3.60 9.18
CA PHE A 53 4.44 3.46 10.64
C PHE A 53 5.18 4.67 11.22
N TRP A 54 4.46 5.55 11.91
CA TRP A 54 5.07 6.69 12.64
C TRP A 54 5.22 6.41 14.14
N GLY A 55 4.49 5.43 14.65
CA GLY A 55 4.46 5.04 16.06
C GLY A 55 3.25 4.16 16.34
N PRO A 56 3.08 3.67 17.58
CA PRO A 56 2.02 2.72 17.92
C PRO A 56 0.61 3.28 17.65
N GLY A 57 0.42 4.60 17.73
CA GLY A 57 -0.87 5.25 17.49
C GLY A 57 -1.11 5.74 16.05
N ARG A 58 -0.17 5.52 15.12
CA ARG A 58 -0.32 6.04 13.75
C ARG A 58 0.31 5.10 12.72
N ILE A 59 -0.57 4.30 12.13
CA ILE A 59 -0.27 3.37 11.05
C ILE A 59 -1.26 3.64 9.94
N VAL A 60 -0.77 4.16 8.81
CA VAL A 60 -1.66 4.59 7.71
C VAL A 60 -1.16 4.09 6.36
N PRO A 61 -2.06 3.66 5.46
CA PRO A 61 -1.69 3.38 4.09
C PRO A 61 -1.37 4.67 3.35
N VAL A 62 -0.22 4.71 2.68
CA VAL A 62 0.24 5.87 1.93
C VAL A 62 0.64 5.49 0.52
N ARG A 63 0.54 6.47 -0.38
CA ARG A 63 1.12 6.41 -1.72
C ARG A 63 2.18 7.49 -1.84
N ILE A 64 3.34 7.12 -2.38
CA ILE A 64 4.42 8.06 -2.66
C ILE A 64 4.00 8.90 -3.86
N THR A 65 3.94 10.23 -3.68
CA THR A 65 3.58 11.20 -4.72
C THR A 65 4.78 11.93 -5.27
N SER A 66 5.82 12.13 -4.47
CA SER A 66 7.07 12.75 -4.90
C SER A 66 8.25 12.12 -4.16
N PHE A 67 9.40 12.10 -4.83
CA PHE A 67 10.64 11.57 -4.32
C PHE A 67 11.77 12.45 -4.83
N SER A 68 12.56 13.02 -3.91
CA SER A 68 13.74 13.81 -4.22
C SER A 68 14.88 13.41 -3.31
N VAL A 69 16.09 13.34 -3.85
CA VAL A 69 17.30 12.93 -3.12
C VAL A 69 18.37 13.97 -3.35
N GLU A 70 18.89 14.52 -2.25
CA GLU A 70 20.01 15.46 -2.24
C GLU A 70 21.22 14.78 -1.61
N GLU A 71 22.19 14.40 -2.42
CA GLU A 71 23.44 13.77 -1.96
C GLU A 71 24.39 14.84 -1.40
N GLN A 72 24.79 14.71 -0.13
CA GLN A 72 25.52 15.74 0.61
C GLN A 72 27.01 15.43 0.77
N GLN A 73 27.38 14.16 0.79
CA GLN A 73 28.76 13.74 1.02
C GLN A 73 29.10 12.49 0.23
N TYR A 74 30.27 12.51 -0.40
CA TYR A 74 30.77 11.41 -1.22
C TYR A 74 32.02 10.80 -0.58
N SER A 75 32.18 9.49 -0.72
CA SER A 75 33.43 8.78 -0.47
C SER A 75 34.50 9.18 -1.51
N PRO A 76 35.81 8.99 -1.27
CA PRO A 76 36.84 9.15 -2.31
C PRO A 76 36.59 8.33 -3.59
N LEU A 77 35.82 7.24 -3.46
CA LEU A 77 35.35 6.39 -4.57
C LEU A 77 34.02 6.87 -5.18
N LEU A 78 33.59 8.10 -4.87
CA LEU A 78 32.38 8.77 -5.36
C LEU A 78 31.05 8.08 -5.02
N TYR A 79 31.04 7.21 -4.01
CA TYR A 79 29.78 6.69 -3.46
C TYR A 79 29.15 7.68 -2.50
N PRO A 80 27.84 7.99 -2.61
CA PRO A 80 27.15 8.84 -1.66
C PRO A 80 27.14 8.16 -0.29
N THR A 81 27.74 8.82 0.70
CA THR A 81 27.80 8.36 2.09
C THR A 81 26.70 8.99 2.93
N ARG A 82 26.19 10.15 2.52
CA ARG A 82 25.07 10.83 3.16
C ARG A 82 24.19 11.48 2.11
N ALA A 83 22.91 11.20 2.16
CA ALA A 83 21.90 11.84 1.33
C ALA A 83 20.71 12.26 2.19
N LYS A 84 20.11 13.39 1.84
CA LYS A 84 18.84 13.86 2.38
C LYS A 84 17.75 13.47 1.40
N VAL A 85 16.79 12.68 1.87
CA VAL A 85 15.66 12.22 1.05
C VAL A 85 14.41 12.99 1.45
N VAL A 86 13.73 13.58 0.46
CA VAL A 86 12.44 14.24 0.63
C VAL A 86 11.38 13.39 -0.06
N LEU A 87 10.45 12.87 0.75
CA LEU A 87 9.33 12.05 0.30
C LEU A 87 8.02 12.82 0.45
N GLY A 88 7.26 12.93 -0.64
CA GLY A 88 5.86 13.32 -0.58
C GLY A 88 4.98 12.09 -0.45
N LEU A 89 4.18 12.05 0.60
CA LEU A 89 3.26 10.94 0.89
C LEU A 89 1.81 11.44 0.86
N LYS A 90 0.93 10.70 0.20
CA LYS A 90 -0.52 10.91 0.23
C LYS A 90 -1.18 9.74 0.94
N VAL A 91 -1.92 10.03 2.01
CA VAL A 91 -2.72 9.02 2.71
C VAL A 91 -3.82 8.50 1.79
N LEU A 92 -3.97 7.18 1.74
CA LEU A 92 -5.00 6.52 0.97
C LEU A 92 -6.27 6.37 1.83
N ASN A 93 -7.41 6.79 1.28
CA ASN A 93 -8.72 6.56 1.87
C ASN A 93 -9.24 5.18 1.49
N GLU A 94 -10.26 4.69 2.20
CA GLU A 94 -10.87 3.38 1.95
C GLU A 94 -11.33 3.19 0.50
N SER A 95 -11.82 4.26 -0.15
CA SER A 95 -12.23 4.26 -1.56
C SER A 95 -11.08 4.09 -2.54
N HIS A 96 -9.88 4.53 -2.17
CA HIS A 96 -8.67 4.39 -3.00
C HIS A 96 -7.96 3.04 -2.80
N LEU A 97 -8.35 2.29 -1.76
CA LEU A 97 -7.93 0.92 -1.52
C LEU A 97 -8.86 -0.10 -2.20
N LEU A 98 -9.87 0.36 -2.95
CA LEU A 98 -10.70 -0.46 -3.83
C LEU A 98 -10.00 -0.52 -5.19
N ASN A 99 -9.55 -1.71 -5.56
CA ASN A 99 -8.65 -1.94 -6.68
C ASN A 99 -9.16 -1.35 -8.01
N ALA A 100 -8.22 -0.82 -8.81
CA ALA A 100 -8.39 -0.49 -10.23
C ALA A 100 -8.58 -1.73 -11.14
N ALA A 101 -8.62 -2.91 -10.54
CA ALA A 101 -9.08 -4.14 -11.17
C ALA A 101 -10.20 -4.64 -10.26
N GLY A 102 -11.46 -4.54 -10.72
CA GLY A 102 -12.65 -5.05 -10.03
C GLY A 102 -12.64 -6.57 -9.91
N ASP A 103 -11.67 -7.11 -9.19
CA ASP A 103 -11.56 -8.52 -8.86
C ASP A 103 -11.72 -8.65 -7.35
N GLU A 104 -12.71 -9.44 -6.95
CA GLU A 104 -13.11 -9.69 -5.56
C GLU A 104 -12.11 -10.62 -4.83
N GLY A 105 -10.82 -10.48 -5.15
CA GLY A 105 -9.73 -11.11 -4.42
C GLY A 105 -9.48 -10.33 -3.14
N LYS A 106 -9.98 -10.84 -2.02
CA LYS A 106 -9.69 -10.43 -0.63
C LYS A 106 -8.20 -10.50 -0.33
N SER A 107 -7.38 -9.64 -0.94
CA SER A 107 -5.96 -9.54 -0.61
C SER A 107 -5.85 -9.11 0.85
N ALA A 108 -5.31 -9.98 1.70
CA ALA A 108 -5.19 -9.77 3.14
C ALA A 108 -4.52 -8.42 3.48
N ILE A 109 -3.68 -7.93 2.57
CA ILE A 109 -2.98 -6.65 2.64
C ILE A 109 -3.97 -5.47 2.57
N VAL A 110 -5.00 -5.54 1.71
CA VAL A 110 -6.05 -4.51 1.60
C VAL A 110 -6.88 -4.46 2.89
N THR A 111 -7.23 -5.63 3.43
CA THR A 111 -7.96 -5.73 4.70
C THR A 111 -7.16 -5.15 5.85
N LEU A 112 -5.87 -5.45 5.91
CA LEU A 112 -4.96 -4.90 6.92
C LEU A 112 -4.82 -3.39 6.78
N ALA A 113 -4.66 -2.88 5.56
CA ALA A 113 -4.57 -1.44 5.29
C ALA A 113 -5.83 -0.69 5.74
N LYS A 114 -7.03 -1.24 5.45
CA LYS A 114 -8.30 -0.69 5.94
C LYS A 114 -8.40 -0.73 7.47
N ALA A 115 -7.97 -1.83 8.10
CA ALA A 115 -7.97 -1.95 9.56
C ALA A 115 -7.04 -0.93 10.23
N CYS A 116 -5.81 -0.76 9.72
CA CYS A 116 -4.85 0.23 10.23
C CYS A 116 -5.38 1.66 10.09
N TYR A 117 -6.01 1.98 8.95
CA TYR A 117 -6.64 3.28 8.74
C TYR A 117 -7.73 3.55 9.78
N LYS A 118 -8.66 2.61 9.99
CA LYS A 118 -9.75 2.72 10.98
C LYS A 118 -9.21 2.84 12.41
N PHE A 119 -8.19 2.07 12.76
CA PHE A 119 -7.55 2.15 14.07
C PHE A 119 -6.95 3.54 14.34
N THR A 120 -6.28 4.13 13.35
CA THR A 120 -5.75 5.48 13.46
C THR A 120 -6.87 6.52 13.53
N GLN A 121 -7.95 6.35 12.77
CA GLN A 121 -9.10 7.27 12.78
C GLN A 121 -9.82 7.25 14.14
N ALA A 122 -10.11 6.06 14.68
CA ALA A 122 -10.78 5.91 15.97
C ALA A 122 -9.98 6.58 17.11
N GLN A 123 -8.66 6.43 17.11
CA GLN A 123 -7.80 7.11 18.09
C GLN A 123 -7.85 8.63 17.94
N LYS A 124 -7.84 9.15 16.71
CA LYS A 124 -7.95 10.59 16.46
C LYS A 124 -9.30 11.14 16.90
N GLU A 125 -10.39 10.43 16.63
CA GLU A 125 -11.74 10.82 17.05
C GLU A 125 -11.86 10.84 18.58
N ALA A 126 -11.36 9.82 19.27
CA ALA A 126 -11.35 9.79 20.74
C ALA A 126 -10.57 10.98 21.34
N LEU A 127 -9.40 11.30 20.78
CA LEU A 127 -8.63 12.48 21.18
C LEU A 127 -9.35 13.79 20.86
N ALA A 128 -10.04 13.88 19.72
CA ALA A 128 -10.81 15.06 19.36
C ALA A 128 -11.99 15.28 20.32
N THR A 129 -12.69 14.22 20.72
CA THR A 129 -13.78 14.30 21.70
C THR A 129 -13.27 14.73 23.08
N ALA A 130 -12.11 14.21 23.52
CA ALA A 130 -11.52 14.62 24.80
C ALA A 130 -11.13 16.11 24.81
N ASN A 131 -10.55 16.62 23.72
CA ASN A 131 -10.22 18.04 23.60
C ASN A 131 -11.47 18.93 23.52
N LEU A 132 -12.57 18.46 22.91
CA LEU A 132 -13.83 19.18 22.88
C LEU A 132 -14.47 19.28 24.27
N ALA A 133 -14.45 18.20 25.06
CA ALA A 133 -14.96 18.18 26.43
C ALA A 133 -14.22 19.18 27.35
N ASN A 134 -12.88 19.16 27.32
CA ASN A 134 -12.06 20.10 28.09
C ASN A 134 -12.29 21.57 27.68
N SER A 135 -12.57 21.81 26.39
CA SER A 135 -12.83 23.16 25.86
C SER A 135 -14.18 23.70 26.33
N VAL A 136 -15.21 22.85 26.47
CA VAL A 136 -16.53 23.25 26.97
C VAL A 136 -16.46 23.61 28.45
N GLU A 137 -15.79 22.80 29.28
CA GLU A 137 -15.59 23.10 30.72
C GLU A 137 -14.85 24.43 30.94
N SER A 138 -13.86 24.74 30.08
CA SER A 138 -13.10 25.99 30.14
C SER A 138 -13.95 27.24 29.89
N ILE A 139 -15.02 27.15 29.07
CA ILE A 139 -15.91 28.27 28.78
C ILE A 139 -16.87 28.55 29.95
N ILE A 140 -17.34 27.50 30.65
CA ILE A 140 -18.23 27.65 31.82
C ILE A 140 -17.49 28.27 33.00
N SER A 141 -16.19 28.01 33.11
CA SER A 141 -15.33 28.57 34.16
C SER A 141 -14.89 30.04 33.89
N LEU A 142 -15.22 30.62 32.73
CA LEU A 142 -14.90 32.01 32.36
C LEU A 142 -16.07 32.99 32.54
N LEU A 143 -17.24 32.52 32.97
CA LEU A 143 -18.34 33.40 33.38
C LEU A 143 -18.09 33.87 34.82
N PRO A 144 -17.93 35.19 35.08
CA PRO A 144 -17.96 35.68 36.45
C PRO A 144 -19.36 35.42 37.00
N ILE A 145 -19.43 34.69 38.10
CA ILE A 145 -20.63 34.54 38.93
C ILE A 145 -21.10 35.89 39.46
#